data_AF-A0A939EDF8-F1
#
_entry.id   AF-A0A939EDF8-F1
#
_cell.length_a   1.000
_cell.length_b   1.000
_cell.length_c   1.000
_cell.angle_alpha   90.00
_cell.angle_beta   90.00
_cell.angle_gamma   90.00
#
_symmetry.space_group_name_H-M   'P 1'
#
loop_
_entity.id
_entity.type
_entity.pdbx_description
1 polymer ?
#
loop_
_entity_poly.entity_id
_entity_poly.type
_entity_poly.pdbx_seq_one_letter_code
_entity_poly.pdbx_strand_id
1 'polypeptide(L)'
;MARNSQELERLFRMQKQIFLFSSWLLQKLDSQVYQLNEKERRILVALSNGDLAQHDRFIANAAERLRRIIEELAQVSEARAKVNSEFDQQRMMLNLMADRLARMRGEEQRAQEERDLMELLDRRYG
;
A
#
# COMPACT_ATOMS: atom_id res chain seq x y z
N MET A 1 4.45 -2.01 -31.92
CA MET A 1 3.26 -1.84 -31.07
C MET A 1 3.14 -2.97 -30.05
N ALA A 2 2.92 -4.23 -30.47
CA ALA A 2 2.74 -5.38 -29.56
C ALA A 2 3.83 -5.60 -28.51
N ARG A 3 5.13 -5.39 -28.84
CA ARG A 3 6.25 -5.50 -27.87
C ARG A 3 6.16 -4.47 -26.74
N ASN A 4 5.75 -3.23 -27.05
CA ASN A 4 5.55 -2.17 -26.07
C ASN A 4 4.30 -2.44 -25.21
N SER A 5 3.25 -3.00 -25.80
CA SER A 5 2.03 -3.40 -25.09
C SER A 5 2.32 -4.47 -24.03
N GLN A 6 3.08 -5.51 -24.39
CA GLN A 6 3.49 -6.58 -23.47
C GLN A 6 4.40 -6.10 -22.33
N GLU A 7 5.35 -5.19 -22.61
CA GLU A 7 6.19 -4.59 -21.57
C GLU A 7 5.36 -3.73 -20.60
N LEU A 8 4.41 -2.95 -21.11
CA LEU A 8 3.54 -2.11 -20.28
C LEU A 8 2.59 -2.96 -19.43
N GLU A 9 2.13 -4.09 -19.93
CA GLU A 9 1.38 -5.08 -19.13
C GLU A 9 2.22 -5.74 -18.03
N ARG A 10 3.51 -5.99 -18.30
CA ARG A 10 4.43 -6.53 -17.28
C ARG A 10 4.66 -5.52 -16.16
N LEU A 11 4.91 -4.26 -16.53
CA LEU A 11 5.06 -3.15 -15.57
C LEU A 11 3.77 -2.96 -14.76
N PHE A 12 2.60 -2.99 -15.41
CA PHE A 12 1.32 -2.88 -14.73
C PHE A 12 1.08 -4.03 -13.73
N ARG A 13 1.48 -5.25 -14.07
CA ARG A 13 1.41 -6.40 -13.13
C ARG A 13 2.32 -6.20 -11.92
N MET A 14 3.55 -5.72 -12.12
CA MET A 14 4.44 -5.37 -11.01
C MET A 14 3.86 -4.25 -10.15
N GLN A 15 3.31 -3.20 -10.76
CA GLN A 15 2.66 -2.10 -10.07
C GLN A 15 1.54 -2.58 -9.13
N LYS A 16 0.73 -3.55 -9.58
CA LYS A 16 -0.32 -4.17 -8.76
C LYS A 16 0.25 -4.93 -7.57
N GLN A 17 1.35 -5.66 -7.76
CA GLN A 17 2.01 -6.39 -6.67
C GLN A 17 2.56 -5.42 -5.62
N ILE A 18 3.19 -4.33 -6.05
CA ILE A 18 3.71 -3.29 -5.15
C ILE A 18 2.56 -2.66 -4.35
N PHE A 19 1.44 -2.32 -5.01
CA PHE A 19 0.26 -1.78 -4.33
C PHE A 19 -0.31 -2.74 -3.28
N LEU A 20 -0.43 -4.03 -3.61
CA LEU A 20 -0.88 -5.05 -2.67
C LEU A 20 0.07 -5.18 -1.46
N PHE A 21 1.37 -5.10 -1.71
CA PHE A 21 2.37 -5.12 -0.65
C PHE A 21 2.27 -3.90 0.27
N SER A 22 2.11 -2.68 -0.28
CA SER A 22 1.90 -1.47 0.51
C SER A 22 0.60 -1.54 1.33
N SER A 23 -0.48 -2.09 0.78
CA SER A 23 -1.72 -2.35 1.54
C SER A 23 -1.49 -3.29 2.73
N TRP A 24 -0.72 -4.35 2.53
CA TRP A 24 -0.39 -5.30 3.60
C TRP A 24 0.50 -4.67 4.67
N LEU A 25 1.46 -3.84 4.29
CA LEU A 25 2.29 -3.07 5.23
C LEU A 25 1.44 -2.13 6.11
N LEU A 26 0.48 -1.42 5.53
CA LEU A 26 -0.44 -0.57 6.29
C LEU A 26 -1.23 -1.38 7.32
N GLN A 27 -1.78 -2.52 6.93
CA GLN A 27 -2.50 -3.40 7.85
C GLN A 27 -1.61 -3.89 9.00
N LYS A 28 -0.35 -4.21 8.70
CA LYS A 28 0.62 -4.62 9.71
C LYS A 28 0.92 -3.49 10.70
N LEU A 29 1.13 -2.27 10.21
CA LEU A 29 1.35 -1.09 11.07
C LEU A 29 0.12 -0.83 11.95
N ASP A 30 -1.10 -0.92 11.40
CA ASP A 30 -2.33 -0.76 12.19
C ASP A 30 -2.44 -1.83 13.29
N SER A 31 -2.05 -3.08 13.01
CA SER A 31 -2.00 -4.15 14.03
C SER A 31 -0.97 -3.87 15.14
N GLN A 32 0.17 -3.26 14.80
CA GLN A 32 1.20 -2.90 15.78
C GLN A 32 0.71 -1.79 16.70
N VAL A 33 0.04 -0.77 16.15
CA VAL A 33 -0.62 0.29 16.95
C VAL A 33 -1.63 -0.32 17.93
N TYR A 34 -2.48 -1.23 17.46
CA TYR A 34 -3.45 -1.90 18.32
C TYR A 34 -2.79 -2.65 19.48
N GLN A 35 -1.72 -3.41 19.20
CA GLN A 35 -0.98 -4.13 20.24
C GLN A 35 -0.30 -3.20 21.26
N LEU A 36 0.23 -2.06 20.81
CA LEU A 36 0.86 -1.07 21.69
C LEU A 36 -0.17 -0.41 22.60
N ASN A 37 -1.32 0.00 22.07
CA ASN A 37 -2.42 0.55 22.86
C ASN A 37 -2.93 -0.44 23.90
N GLU A 38 -3.02 -1.73 23.55
CA GLU A 38 -3.41 -2.77 24.50
C GLU A 38 -2.37 -2.96 25.62
N LYS A 39 -1.08 -2.88 25.31
CA LYS A 39 -0.01 -2.90 26.34
C LYS A 39 -0.10 -1.69 27.26
N GLU A 40 -0.28 -0.49 26.72
CA GLU A 40 -0.50 0.74 27.49
C GLU A 40 -1.68 0.57 28.45
N ARG A 41 -2.83 0.12 27.93
CA ARG A 41 -4.05 -0.10 28.73
C ARG A 41 -3.82 -1.05 29.89
N ARG A 42 -3.09 -2.16 29.68
CA ARG A 42 -2.76 -3.11 30.76
C ARG A 42 -1.88 -2.48 31.84
N ILE A 43 -0.91 -1.65 31.46
CA ILE A 43 -0.06 -0.93 32.40
C ILE A 43 -0.90 0.05 33.22
N LEU A 44 -1.79 0.82 32.59
CA LEU A 44 -2.69 1.76 33.27
C LEU A 44 -3.63 1.04 34.25
N VAL A 45 -4.20 -0.09 33.87
CA VAL A 45 -5.05 -0.91 34.76
C VAL A 45 -4.25 -1.44 35.95
N ALA A 46 -3.02 -1.94 35.71
CA ALA A 46 -2.15 -2.41 36.79
C ALA A 46 -1.76 -1.28 37.76
N LEU A 47 -1.51 -0.07 37.26
CA LEU A 47 -1.27 1.13 38.08
C LEU A 47 -2.48 1.50 38.94
N SER A 48 -3.70 1.37 38.41
CA SER A 48 -4.92 1.72 39.14
C SER A 48 -5.28 0.75 40.29
N ASN A 49 -4.73 -0.47 40.28
CA ASN A 49 -5.13 -1.55 41.18
C ASN A 49 -4.07 -1.93 42.25
N GLY A 50 -2.89 -1.28 42.28
CA GLY A 50 -1.76 -1.68 43.16
C GLY A 50 -1.76 -1.07 44.57
N ASP A 51 -1.02 -1.67 45.51
CA ASP A 51 -0.93 -1.30 46.95
C ASP A 51 0.34 -0.48 47.30
N LEU A 52 0.20 0.56 48.15
CA LEU A 52 1.00 1.80 48.23
C LEU A 52 2.53 1.63 48.42
N ALA A 53 3.02 0.53 48.99
CA ALA A 53 4.43 0.41 49.39
C ALA A 53 5.39 -0.02 48.26
N GLN A 54 4.87 -0.61 47.17
CA GLN A 54 5.67 -0.95 45.98
C GLN A 54 5.44 0.03 44.81
N HIS A 55 4.61 1.06 45.02
CA HIS A 55 4.19 2.00 43.98
C HIS A 55 5.35 2.78 43.38
N ASP A 56 6.27 3.35 44.14
CA ASP A 56 7.27 4.27 43.55
C ASP A 56 8.20 3.60 42.52
N ARG A 57 8.69 2.39 42.83
CA ARG A 57 9.51 1.61 41.87
C ARG A 57 8.67 1.07 40.71
N PHE A 58 7.41 0.70 40.97
CA PHE A 58 6.50 0.21 39.94
C PHE A 58 6.08 1.33 38.98
N ILE A 59 5.75 2.51 39.51
CA ILE A 59 5.42 3.73 38.78
C ILE A 59 6.61 4.18 37.93
N ALA A 60 7.83 4.21 38.48
CA ALA A 60 9.02 4.57 37.71
C ALA A 60 9.23 3.62 36.51
N ASN A 61 9.14 2.31 36.75
CA ASN A 61 9.25 1.30 35.69
C ASN A 61 8.09 1.37 34.67
N ALA A 62 6.87 1.65 35.13
CA ALA A 62 5.71 1.81 34.27
C ALA A 62 5.82 3.09 33.42
N ALA A 63 6.30 4.19 33.99
CA ALA A 63 6.55 5.44 33.28
C ALA A 63 7.63 5.28 32.20
N GLU A 64 8.71 4.55 32.50
CA GLU A 64 9.74 4.25 31.50
C GLU A 64 9.18 3.36 30.36
N ARG A 65 8.35 2.36 30.69
CA ARG A 65 7.67 1.53 29.70
C ARG A 65 6.70 2.33 28.84
N LEU A 66 5.90 3.21 29.43
CA LEU A 66 4.98 4.09 28.71
C LEU A 66 5.74 5.04 27.79
N ARG A 67 6.86 5.61 28.25
CA ARG A 67 7.72 6.45 27.42
C ARG A 67 8.24 5.71 26.19
N ARG A 68 8.71 4.47 26.36
CA ARG A 68 9.13 3.63 25.22
C ARG A 68 7.97 3.33 24.28
N ILE A 69 6.77 3.03 24.80
CA ILE A 69 5.57 2.82 23.97
C ILE A 69 5.22 4.07 23.17
N ILE A 70 5.32 5.26 23.76
CA ILE A 70 5.08 6.54 23.06
C ILE A 70 6.11 6.75 21.94
N GLU A 71 7.38 6.47 22.20
CA GLU A 71 8.45 6.54 21.19
C GLU A 71 8.21 5.55 20.05
N GLU A 72 7.81 4.30 20.35
CA GLU A 72 7.44 3.29 19.36
C GLU A 72 6.20 3.71 18.54
N LEU A 73 5.17 4.27 19.18
CA LEU A 73 3.98 4.80 18.50
C LEU A 73 4.32 5.96 17.56
N ALA A 74 5.22 6.86 17.96
CA ALA A 74 5.68 7.95 17.12
C ALA A 74 6.40 7.43 15.86
N GLN A 75 7.29 6.44 16.02
CA GLN A 75 7.97 5.79 14.90
C GLN A 75 6.99 5.08 13.95
N VAL A 76 6.01 4.35 14.50
CA VAL A 76 4.97 3.69 13.71
C VAL A 76 4.10 4.71 12.99
N SER A 77 3.76 5.83 13.62
CA SER A 77 3.02 6.92 13.00
C SER A 77 3.78 7.55 11.82
N GLU A 78 5.08 7.79 11.98
CA GLU A 78 5.92 8.31 10.89
C GLU A 78 6.03 7.30 9.73
N ALA A 79 6.25 6.02 10.06
CA ALA A 79 6.29 4.95 9.06
C ALA A 79 4.95 4.84 8.30
N ARG A 80 3.82 4.95 9.02
CA ARG A 80 2.47 4.94 8.43
C ARG A 80 2.25 6.12 7.50
N ALA A 81 2.70 7.32 7.88
CA ALA A 81 2.60 8.50 7.02
C ALA A 81 3.38 8.32 5.70
N LYS A 82 4.60 7.77 5.78
CA LYS A 82 5.42 7.48 4.58
C LYS A 82 4.74 6.45 3.68
N VAL A 83 4.33 5.31 4.24
CA VAL A 83 3.67 4.25 3.45
C VAL A 83 2.35 4.73 2.84
N ASN A 84 1.56 5.55 3.55
CA ASN A 84 0.34 6.14 2.98
C ASN A 84 0.65 7.04 1.77
N SER A 85 1.68 7.88 1.86
CA SER A 85 2.07 8.75 0.74
C SER A 85 2.50 7.93 -0.49
N GLU A 86 3.24 6.84 -0.30
CA GLU A 86 3.63 5.93 -1.38
C GLU A 86 2.43 5.16 -1.92
N PHE A 87 1.52 4.72 -1.05
CA PHE A 87 0.29 4.02 -1.43
C PHE A 87 -0.58 4.89 -2.35
N ASP A 88 -0.75 6.17 -2.02
CA ASP A 88 -1.51 7.10 -2.85
C ASP A 88 -0.84 7.34 -4.22
N GLN A 89 0.49 7.50 -4.24
CA GLN A 89 1.25 7.61 -5.49
C GLN A 89 1.13 6.35 -6.36
N GLN A 90 1.25 5.16 -5.75
CA GLN A 90 1.11 3.89 -6.44
C GLN A 90 -0.30 3.69 -6.99
N ARG A 91 -1.33 4.10 -6.23
CA ARG A 91 -2.73 4.08 -6.67
C ARG A 91 -2.95 4.97 -7.89
N MET A 92 -2.41 6.19 -7.86
CA MET A 92 -2.47 7.10 -9.01
C MET A 92 -1.76 6.51 -10.23
N MET A 93 -0.58 5.93 -10.05
CA MET A 93 0.19 5.31 -11.13
C MET A 93 -0.54 4.09 -11.72
N LEU A 94 -1.20 3.29 -10.89
CA LEU A 94 -2.04 2.18 -11.36
C LEU A 94 -3.17 2.66 -12.27
N ASN A 95 -3.87 3.72 -11.89
CA ASN A 95 -4.96 4.28 -12.70
C ASN A 95 -4.42 4.79 -14.04
N LEU A 96 -3.31 5.52 -14.03
CA LEU A 96 -2.68 6.03 -15.26
C LEU A 96 -2.21 4.90 -16.19
N MET A 97 -1.62 3.83 -15.64
CA MET A 97 -1.22 2.67 -16.43
C MET A 97 -2.41 1.90 -16.99
N ALA A 98 -3.50 1.78 -16.22
CA ALA A 98 -4.74 1.14 -16.68
C ALA A 98 -5.34 1.90 -17.87
N ASP A 99 -5.43 3.23 -17.77
CA ASP A 99 -5.94 4.09 -18.85
C ASP A 99 -5.05 4.01 -20.10
N ARG A 100 -3.74 4.01 -19.92
CA ARG A 100 -2.79 3.90 -21.04
C ARG A 100 -2.88 2.55 -21.74
N LEU A 101 -3.01 1.45 -20.99
CA LEU A 101 -3.24 0.12 -21.56
C LEU A 101 -4.56 0.05 -22.34
N ALA A 102 -5.64 0.63 -21.80
CA ALA A 102 -6.93 0.64 -22.47
C ALA A 102 -6.87 1.38 -23.82
N ARG A 103 -6.18 2.53 -23.86
CA ARG A 103 -5.98 3.29 -25.11
C ARG A 103 -5.14 2.51 -26.12
N MET A 104 -4.00 1.94 -25.70
CA MET A 104 -3.15 1.15 -26.61
C MET A 104 -3.89 -0.05 -27.17
N ARG A 105 -4.67 -0.77 -26.37
CA ARG A 105 -5.49 -1.89 -26.87
C ARG A 105 -6.51 -1.43 -27.91
N GLY A 106 -7.16 -0.28 -27.69
CA GLY A 106 -8.11 0.29 -28.66
C GLY A 106 -7.44 0.83 -29.93
N GLU A 107 -6.17 1.24 -29.87
CA GLU A 107 -5.37 1.59 -31.05
C GLU A 107 -4.90 0.35 -31.81
N GLU A 108 -4.44 -0.69 -31.10
CA GLU A 108 -4.06 -1.97 -31.70
C GLU A 108 -5.25 -2.63 -32.40
N GLN A 109 -6.44 -2.60 -31.79
CA GLN A 109 -7.65 -3.14 -32.38
C GLN A 109 -8.07 -2.37 -33.65
N ARG A 110 -8.04 -1.04 -33.64
CA ARG A 110 -8.32 -0.22 -34.83
C ARG A 110 -7.31 -0.46 -35.95
N ALA A 111 -6.02 -0.56 -35.62
CA ALA A 111 -4.98 -0.87 -36.60
C ALA A 111 -5.13 -2.27 -37.19
N GLN A 112 -5.64 -3.24 -36.41
CA GLN A 112 -5.94 -4.58 -36.89
C GLN A 112 -7.14 -4.56 -37.85
N GLU A 113 -8.23 -3.92 -37.46
CA GLU A 113 -9.43 -3.75 -38.30
C GLU A 113 -9.10 -3.03 -39.62
N GLU A 114 -8.25 -2.00 -39.58
CA GLU A 114 -7.80 -1.27 -40.77
C GLU A 114 -6.98 -2.16 -41.72
N ARG A 115 -6.10 -3.02 -41.18
CA ARG A 115 -5.36 -4.01 -42.00
C ARG A 115 -6.29 -5.03 -42.63
N ASP A 116 -7.24 -5.57 -41.86
CA ASP A 116 -8.19 -6.55 -42.35
C ASP A 116 -9.06 -5.95 -43.47
N LEU A 117 -9.47 -4.68 -43.34
CA LEU A 117 -10.18 -3.93 -44.37
C LEU A 117 -9.31 -3.69 -45.62
N MET A 118 -8.03 -3.33 -45.46
CA MET A 118 -7.12 -3.19 -46.60
C MET A 118 -6.93 -4.52 -47.33
N GLU A 119 -6.72 -5.63 -46.62
CA GLU A 119 -6.60 -6.96 -47.23
C GLU A 119 -7.88 -7.36 -48.01
N LEU A 120 -9.06 -7.02 -47.48
CA LEU A 120 -10.33 -7.28 -48.18
C LEU A 120 -10.50 -6.43 -49.43
N LEU A 121 -10.06 -5.16 -49.40
CA LEU A 121 -10.06 -4.28 -50.57
C LEU A 121 -9.08 -4.78 -51.64
N ASP A 122 -7.88 -5.18 -51.23
CA ASP A 122 -6.84 -5.71 -52.12
C ASP A 122 -7.31 -7.00 -52.80
N ARG A 123 -7.98 -7.91 -52.07
CA ARG A 123 -8.58 -9.12 -52.65
C ARG A 123 -9.74 -8.87 -53.60
N ARG A 124 -10.41 -7.72 -53.51
CA ARG A 124 -11.61 -7.41 -54.29
C ARG A 124 -11.32 -6.55 -55.53
N TYR A 125 -10.27 -5.73 -55.46
CA TYR A 125 -9.95 -4.73 -56.48
C TYR A 125 -8.52 -4.84 -57.04
N GLY A 126 -7.67 -5.69 -56.47
CA GLY A 126 -6.39 -6.13 -57.05
C GLY A 126 -6.54 -7.47 -57.77
#